data_AF-E7FWD1-F1
#
_entry.id   AF-E7FWD1-F1
#
_cell.length_a   1.000
_cell.length_b   1.000
_cell.length_c   1.000
_cell.angle_alpha   90.00
_cell.angle_beta   90.00
_cell.angle_gamma   90.00
#
_symmetry.space_group_name_H-M   'P 1'
#
loop_
_entity.id
_entity.type
_entity.pdbx_description
1 polymer ?
#
loop_
_entity_poly.entity_id
_entity_poly.type
_entity_poly.pdbx_seq_one_letter_code
_entity_poly.pdbx_strand_id
1 'polypeptide(L)'
;MTYEDLLDKLNSLNLAITTMSFDALTIAPRNGAAFRNKALSILSGEYFALLTDPKTYQILEESQNNENPIIAESAKTQLRQLNKIKNIPSDEYIAFDKLKYDSQQSWEDAREKGDYDLFKKNLDALISGQINAIKHRNSDLSIYESCLDDYEEGLRESHVEGFFTTLEQKLVPFIDKVIEAQGPKPAFLSAPVTEHEQDLISDLIKGHMGYDASFGYMGHAAHPFSSTFSINDSRITTHYYENDFTSNIFSIIHEIGHSMYNHQVSIDFEGYPIADSMSMSLHESQSRLMENMIGRSESFWTPLYPKLQAIIPHVLKDVDLDAFIKGINYVEKGYIRVEADELTYPLHIMVRYNTEKEIFNNNHSAEGLDHFFADQMTQLLGITPENPSDGILQDVHWSDASFGYFPTYAVGTAYAAQFMKKMEEDINLNEALLNGQMDIVFKWLRENIHQFGGMYDTQTMIEKVTNESFNPNYYIDYLIEKYSTLLGI
;
A
#
# COMPACT_ATOMS: atom_id res chain seq x y z
N MET A 1 -24.95 -21.34 -17.09
CA MET A 1 -24.28 -20.54 -16.06
C MET A 1 -24.44 -19.12 -16.54
N THR A 2 -25.19 -18.31 -15.81
CA THR A 2 -25.28 -16.88 -16.07
C THR A 2 -24.02 -16.17 -15.59
N TYR A 3 -23.92 -14.86 -15.79
CA TYR A 3 -22.83 -14.05 -15.25
C TYR A 3 -22.87 -14.04 -13.71
N GLU A 4 -24.05 -13.95 -13.13
CA GLU A 4 -24.26 -13.99 -11.68
C GLU A 4 -23.87 -15.36 -11.11
N ASP A 5 -24.28 -16.46 -11.74
CA ASP A 5 -23.86 -17.82 -11.32
C ASP A 5 -22.32 -17.99 -11.33
N LEU A 6 -21.64 -17.34 -12.27
CA LEU A 6 -20.19 -17.34 -12.38
C LEU A 6 -19.55 -16.53 -11.23
N LEU A 7 -20.04 -15.32 -11.00
CA LEU A 7 -19.56 -14.46 -9.91
C LEU A 7 -19.75 -15.13 -8.55
N ASP A 8 -20.91 -15.71 -8.27
CA ASP A 8 -21.18 -16.41 -7.01
C ASP A 8 -20.12 -17.49 -6.72
N LYS A 9 -19.72 -18.25 -7.74
CA LYS A 9 -18.69 -19.30 -7.61
C LYS A 9 -17.30 -18.71 -7.41
N LEU A 10 -16.92 -17.72 -8.21
CA LEU A 10 -15.62 -17.05 -8.09
C LEU A 10 -15.48 -16.40 -6.71
N ASN A 11 -16.50 -15.68 -6.26
CA ASN A 11 -16.55 -15.03 -4.95
C ASN A 11 -16.50 -16.03 -3.81
N SER A 12 -17.21 -17.16 -3.91
CA SER A 12 -17.18 -18.22 -2.89
C SER A 12 -15.78 -18.81 -2.71
N LEU A 13 -15.08 -19.05 -3.82
CA LEU A 13 -13.70 -19.55 -3.79
C LEU A 13 -12.74 -18.48 -3.26
N ASN A 14 -12.86 -17.24 -3.75
CA ASN A 14 -12.02 -16.13 -3.32
C ASN A 14 -12.19 -15.85 -1.82
N LEU A 15 -13.42 -15.80 -1.31
CA LEU A 15 -13.69 -15.59 0.12
C LEU A 15 -13.05 -16.67 0.99
N ALA A 16 -13.11 -17.94 0.56
CA ALA A 16 -12.48 -19.04 1.26
C ALA A 16 -10.94 -18.89 1.28
N ILE A 17 -10.34 -18.52 0.15
CA ILE A 17 -8.90 -18.26 0.03
C ILE A 17 -8.49 -17.09 0.93
N THR A 18 -9.15 -15.93 0.82
CA THR A 18 -8.85 -14.74 1.63
C THR A 18 -8.98 -15.02 3.13
N THR A 19 -10.01 -15.78 3.54
CA THR A 19 -10.18 -16.20 4.96
C THR A 19 -9.04 -17.07 5.45
N MET A 20 -8.66 -18.07 4.66
CA MET A 20 -7.55 -18.95 5.03
C MET A 20 -6.20 -18.24 5.02
N SER A 21 -5.98 -17.29 4.11
CA SER A 21 -4.77 -16.47 4.04
C SER A 21 -4.68 -15.50 5.22
N PHE A 22 -5.77 -14.81 5.57
CA PHE A 22 -5.81 -13.94 6.74
C PHE A 22 -5.56 -14.71 8.04
N ASP A 23 -6.20 -15.87 8.22
CA ASP A 23 -5.94 -16.76 9.36
C ASP A 23 -4.47 -17.19 9.42
N ALA A 24 -3.88 -17.54 8.27
CA ALA A 24 -2.48 -17.97 8.16
C ALA A 24 -1.48 -16.91 8.66
N LEU A 25 -1.77 -15.64 8.39
CA LEU A 25 -0.90 -14.50 8.70
C LEU A 25 -1.11 -13.92 10.10
N THR A 26 -2.14 -14.37 10.82
CA THR A 26 -2.54 -13.80 12.12
C THR A 26 -2.45 -14.83 13.25
N ILE A 27 -3.46 -15.68 13.40
CA ILE A 27 -3.64 -16.53 14.60
C ILE A 27 -3.25 -18.00 14.38
N ALA A 28 -3.03 -18.40 13.13
CA ALA A 28 -2.75 -19.78 12.77
C ALA A 28 -1.44 -20.35 13.36
N PRO A 29 -1.47 -21.55 13.97
CA PRO A 29 -0.24 -22.24 14.38
C PRO A 29 0.64 -22.64 13.19
N ARG A 30 1.96 -22.42 13.33
CA ARG A 30 2.97 -22.76 12.31
C ARG A 30 2.95 -24.25 11.92
N ASN A 31 2.79 -25.16 12.87
CA ASN A 31 2.76 -26.61 12.60
C ASN A 31 1.56 -27.05 11.74
N GLY A 32 0.52 -26.22 11.60
CA GLY A 32 -0.62 -26.48 10.71
C GLY A 32 -0.40 -26.03 9.26
N ALA A 33 0.68 -25.29 8.98
CA ALA A 33 0.90 -24.64 7.69
C ALA A 33 0.91 -25.62 6.52
N ALA A 34 1.53 -26.79 6.64
CA ALA A 34 1.61 -27.76 5.54
C ALA A 34 0.23 -28.22 5.04
N PHE A 35 -0.74 -28.45 5.94
CA PHE A 35 -2.10 -28.83 5.55
C PHE A 35 -2.87 -27.64 4.97
N ARG A 36 -2.78 -26.47 5.63
CA ARG A 36 -3.43 -25.23 5.16
C ARG A 36 -2.95 -24.81 3.78
N ASN A 37 -1.63 -24.79 3.56
CA ASN A 37 -1.03 -24.40 2.28
C ASN A 37 -1.43 -25.35 1.15
N LYS A 38 -1.54 -26.66 1.44
CA LYS A 38 -2.09 -27.62 0.48
C LYS A 38 -3.55 -27.33 0.14
N ALA A 39 -4.38 -27.01 1.12
CA ALA A 39 -5.78 -26.67 0.89
C ALA A 39 -5.95 -25.35 0.11
N LEU A 40 -5.19 -24.31 0.47
CA LEU A 40 -5.11 -23.05 -0.27
C LEU A 40 -4.73 -23.29 -1.73
N SER A 41 -3.67 -24.08 -2.00
CA SER A 41 -3.24 -24.41 -3.36
C SER A 41 -4.33 -25.10 -4.19
N ILE A 42 -5.11 -26.00 -3.59
CA ILE A 42 -6.25 -26.64 -4.27
C ILE A 42 -7.32 -25.60 -4.60
N LEU A 43 -7.72 -24.76 -3.64
CA LEU A 43 -8.75 -23.73 -3.86
C LEU A 43 -8.32 -22.71 -4.92
N SER A 44 -7.07 -22.24 -4.87
CA SER A 44 -6.51 -21.34 -5.90
C SER A 44 -6.50 -22.00 -7.28
N GLY A 45 -6.21 -23.31 -7.35
CA GLY A 45 -6.29 -24.08 -8.59
C GLY A 45 -7.70 -24.18 -9.15
N GLU A 46 -8.71 -24.42 -8.31
CA GLU A 46 -10.13 -24.43 -8.70
C GLU A 46 -10.60 -23.03 -9.14
N TYR A 47 -10.19 -21.97 -8.44
CA TYR A 47 -10.47 -20.58 -8.81
C TYR A 47 -9.87 -20.26 -10.19
N PHE A 48 -8.59 -20.57 -10.40
CA PHE A 48 -7.91 -20.35 -11.67
C PHE A 48 -8.55 -21.14 -12.81
N ALA A 49 -8.88 -22.42 -12.59
CA ALA A 49 -9.53 -23.26 -13.58
C ALA A 49 -10.91 -22.72 -13.99
N LEU A 50 -11.69 -22.19 -13.03
CA LEU A 50 -12.96 -21.54 -13.31
C LEU A 50 -12.79 -20.23 -14.07
N LEU A 51 -11.84 -19.38 -13.66
CA LEU A 51 -11.58 -18.09 -14.28
C LEU A 51 -11.10 -18.22 -15.74
N THR A 52 -10.30 -19.26 -16.02
CA THR A 52 -9.70 -19.51 -17.34
C THR A 52 -10.53 -20.45 -18.23
N ASP A 53 -11.69 -20.94 -17.77
CA ASP A 53 -12.58 -21.77 -18.59
C ASP A 53 -13.04 -20.99 -19.85
N PRO A 54 -13.01 -21.59 -21.06
CA PRO A 54 -13.49 -20.93 -22.28
C PRO A 54 -14.92 -20.39 -22.19
N LYS A 55 -15.80 -21.02 -21.40
CA LYS A 55 -17.15 -20.53 -21.13
C LYS A 55 -17.15 -19.28 -20.28
N THR A 56 -16.23 -19.17 -19.31
CA THR A 56 -16.05 -17.95 -18.52
C THR A 56 -15.67 -16.79 -19.44
N TYR A 57 -14.70 -16.99 -20.32
CA TYR A 57 -14.34 -15.98 -21.33
C TYR A 57 -15.54 -15.54 -22.16
N GLN A 58 -16.34 -16.49 -22.67
CA GLN A 58 -17.54 -16.18 -23.46
C GLN A 58 -18.57 -15.39 -22.65
N ILE A 59 -18.85 -15.80 -21.40
CA ILE A 59 -19.80 -15.11 -20.52
C ILE A 59 -19.34 -13.66 -20.28
N LEU A 60 -18.05 -13.44 -20.01
CA LEU A 60 -17.49 -12.12 -19.80
C LEU A 60 -17.56 -11.26 -21.07
N GLU A 61 -17.20 -11.83 -22.23
CA GLU A 61 -17.28 -11.15 -23.53
C GLU A 61 -18.70 -10.69 -23.89
N GLU A 62 -19.71 -11.51 -23.59
CA GLU A 62 -21.11 -11.16 -23.79
C GLU A 62 -21.57 -10.08 -22.78
N SER A 63 -21.12 -10.20 -21.53
CA SER A 63 -21.54 -9.32 -20.42
C SER A 63 -20.94 -7.92 -20.49
N GLN A 64 -19.81 -7.72 -21.18
CA GLN A 64 -19.17 -6.40 -21.31
C GLN A 64 -20.04 -5.35 -22.03
N ASN A 65 -21.08 -5.79 -22.76
CA ASN A 65 -22.05 -4.96 -23.48
C ASN A 65 -23.44 -4.95 -22.83
N ASN A 66 -23.55 -5.33 -21.56
CA ASN A 66 -24.81 -5.33 -20.82
C ASN A 66 -25.40 -3.91 -20.67
N GLU A 67 -26.72 -3.79 -20.62
CA GLU A 67 -27.40 -2.50 -20.39
C GLU A 67 -27.16 -1.94 -18.98
N ASN A 68 -26.92 -2.83 -18.00
CA ASN A 68 -26.52 -2.43 -16.66
C ASN A 68 -25.02 -2.07 -16.65
N PRO A 69 -24.65 -0.80 -16.35
CA PRO A 69 -23.26 -0.35 -16.35
C PRO A 69 -22.37 -1.08 -15.35
N ILE A 70 -22.92 -1.55 -14.22
CA ILE A 70 -22.17 -2.31 -13.20
C ILE A 70 -21.69 -3.64 -13.79
N ILE A 71 -22.61 -4.37 -14.44
CA ILE A 71 -22.29 -5.65 -15.09
C ILE A 71 -21.29 -5.41 -16.24
N ALA A 72 -21.56 -4.41 -17.07
CA ALA A 72 -20.72 -4.10 -18.21
C ALA A 72 -19.29 -3.79 -17.79
N GLU A 73 -19.08 -2.89 -16.83
CA GLU A 73 -17.73 -2.54 -16.39
C GLU A 73 -17.06 -3.68 -15.61
N SER A 74 -17.79 -4.40 -14.78
CA SER A 74 -17.27 -5.57 -14.07
C SER A 74 -16.78 -6.68 -15.00
N ALA A 75 -17.50 -6.92 -16.10
CA ALA A 75 -17.10 -7.88 -17.11
C ALA A 75 -15.84 -7.40 -17.84
N LYS A 76 -15.75 -6.10 -18.20
CA LYS A 76 -14.54 -5.54 -18.80
C LYS A 76 -13.33 -5.63 -17.86
N THR A 77 -13.49 -5.30 -16.59
CA THR A 77 -12.43 -5.41 -15.58
C THR A 77 -11.89 -6.85 -15.51
N GLN A 78 -12.77 -7.84 -15.42
CA GLN A 78 -12.34 -9.25 -15.45
C GLN A 78 -11.69 -9.66 -16.76
N LEU A 79 -12.19 -9.20 -17.91
CA LEU A 79 -11.56 -9.45 -19.21
C LEU A 79 -10.16 -8.86 -19.28
N ARG A 80 -9.96 -7.63 -18.77
CA ARG A 80 -8.64 -7.00 -18.70
C ARG A 80 -7.67 -7.88 -17.91
N GLN A 81 -8.06 -8.36 -16.73
CA GLN A 81 -7.23 -9.27 -15.91
C GLN A 81 -6.97 -10.61 -16.60
N LEU A 82 -8.01 -11.23 -17.18
CA LEU A 82 -7.88 -12.50 -17.89
C LEU A 82 -6.96 -12.37 -19.10
N ASN A 83 -6.99 -11.26 -19.83
CA ASN A 83 -6.14 -11.00 -20.98
C ASN A 83 -4.64 -10.95 -20.63
N LYS A 84 -4.29 -10.63 -19.38
CA LYS A 84 -2.89 -10.62 -18.90
C LYS A 84 -2.30 -12.03 -18.75
N ILE A 85 -3.15 -13.05 -18.57
CA ILE A 85 -2.72 -14.42 -18.24
C ILE A 85 -3.15 -15.48 -19.25
N LYS A 86 -4.24 -15.26 -20.02
CA LYS A 86 -4.86 -16.30 -20.86
C LYS A 86 -3.97 -16.88 -21.96
N ASN A 87 -2.95 -16.14 -22.38
CA ASN A 87 -2.03 -16.55 -23.44
C ASN A 87 -0.78 -17.28 -22.90
N ILE A 88 -0.61 -17.33 -21.58
CA ILE A 88 0.51 -18.02 -20.93
C ILE A 88 0.21 -19.53 -20.93
N PRO A 89 1.12 -20.39 -21.41
CA PRO A 89 1.00 -21.83 -21.27
C PRO A 89 0.76 -22.24 -19.82
N SER A 90 -0.18 -23.16 -19.58
CA SER A 90 -0.58 -23.53 -18.22
C SER A 90 0.57 -24.08 -17.37
N ASP A 91 1.49 -24.83 -17.97
CA ASP A 91 2.68 -25.37 -17.32
C ASP A 91 3.69 -24.28 -16.93
N GLU A 92 3.84 -23.27 -17.78
CA GLU A 92 4.67 -22.08 -17.48
C GLU A 92 4.06 -21.24 -16.36
N TYR A 93 2.76 -20.96 -16.41
CA TYR A 93 2.06 -20.22 -15.36
C TYR A 93 2.21 -20.91 -13.99
N ILE A 94 1.95 -22.22 -13.93
CA ILE A 94 2.08 -23.00 -12.69
C ILE A 94 3.54 -23.03 -12.20
N ALA A 95 4.51 -23.18 -13.10
CA ALA A 95 5.92 -23.19 -12.73
C ALA A 95 6.37 -21.84 -12.15
N PHE A 96 5.89 -20.72 -12.73
CA PHE A 96 6.20 -19.38 -12.25
C PHE A 96 5.52 -19.11 -10.90
N ASP A 97 4.25 -19.49 -10.73
CA ASP A 97 3.53 -19.35 -9.46
C ASP A 97 4.22 -20.13 -8.32
N LYS A 98 4.63 -21.37 -8.60
CA LYS A 98 5.44 -22.16 -7.65
C LYS A 98 6.76 -21.48 -7.30
N LEU A 99 7.43 -20.88 -8.29
CA LEU A 99 8.68 -20.16 -8.06
C LEU A 99 8.49 -18.98 -7.10
N LYS A 100 7.39 -18.22 -7.20
CA LYS A 100 7.09 -17.11 -6.27
C LYS A 100 7.01 -17.61 -4.82
N TYR A 101 6.24 -18.66 -4.56
CA TYR A 101 6.15 -19.24 -3.21
C TYR A 101 7.48 -19.78 -2.69
N ASP A 102 8.23 -20.51 -3.52
CA ASP A 102 9.53 -21.07 -3.13
C ASP A 102 10.56 -19.95 -2.84
N SER A 103 10.44 -18.81 -3.55
CA SER A 103 11.35 -17.68 -3.44
C SER A 103 11.14 -16.88 -2.16
N GLN A 104 9.89 -16.76 -1.67
CA GLN A 104 9.59 -16.11 -0.40
C GLN A 104 10.37 -16.75 0.76
N GLN A 105 10.39 -18.08 0.86
CA GLN A 105 11.14 -18.77 1.91
C GLN A 105 12.64 -18.49 1.83
N SER A 106 13.20 -18.47 0.62
CA SER A 106 14.63 -18.16 0.44
C SER A 106 14.96 -16.71 0.79
N TRP A 107 14.04 -15.78 0.54
CA TRP A 107 14.18 -14.37 0.94
C TRP A 107 14.12 -14.22 2.45
N GLU A 108 13.20 -14.90 3.15
CA GLU A 108 13.12 -14.89 4.62
C GLU A 108 14.45 -15.36 5.23
N ASP A 109 14.95 -16.51 4.76
CA ASP A 109 16.24 -17.07 5.17
C ASP A 109 17.42 -16.13 4.88
N ALA A 110 17.42 -15.49 3.70
CA ALA A 110 18.44 -14.54 3.29
C ALA A 110 18.43 -13.29 4.18
N ARG A 111 17.25 -12.74 4.46
CA ARG A 111 17.07 -11.55 5.29
C ARG A 111 17.44 -11.81 6.74
N GLU A 112 17.07 -12.97 7.30
CA GLU A 112 17.45 -13.34 8.67
C GLU A 112 18.97 -13.48 8.82
N LYS A 113 19.65 -14.02 7.79
CA LYS A 113 21.10 -14.25 7.81
C LYS A 113 21.93 -13.07 7.31
N GLY A 114 21.32 -12.07 6.68
CA GLY A 114 22.02 -10.98 6.00
C GLY A 114 22.85 -11.46 4.81
N ASP A 115 22.36 -12.46 4.08
CA ASP A 115 23.09 -13.15 3.02
C ASP A 115 22.31 -13.15 1.70
N TYR A 116 22.61 -12.16 0.84
CA TYR A 116 21.96 -12.00 -0.46
C TYR A 116 22.19 -13.18 -1.41
N ASP A 117 23.32 -13.89 -1.29
CA ASP A 117 23.62 -15.02 -2.18
C ASP A 117 22.62 -16.17 -2.04
N LEU A 118 21.96 -16.30 -0.88
CA LEU A 118 20.89 -17.27 -0.65
C LEU A 118 19.63 -17.00 -1.48
N PHE A 119 19.35 -15.73 -1.80
CA PHE A 119 18.17 -15.31 -2.55
C PHE A 119 18.46 -15.03 -4.03
N LYS A 120 19.69 -14.63 -4.36
CA LYS A 120 20.12 -14.17 -5.69
C LYS A 120 19.66 -15.05 -6.85
N LYS A 121 19.84 -16.37 -6.74
CA LYS A 121 19.42 -17.32 -7.80
C LYS A 121 17.91 -17.32 -8.02
N ASN A 122 17.14 -17.23 -6.95
CA ASN A 122 15.68 -17.20 -7.03
C ASN A 122 15.20 -15.88 -7.60
N LEU A 123 15.81 -14.75 -7.20
CA LEU A 123 15.53 -13.45 -7.80
C LEU A 123 15.77 -13.44 -9.32
N ASP A 124 16.88 -14.01 -9.79
CA ASP A 124 17.19 -14.11 -11.23
C ASP A 124 16.14 -14.93 -12.00
N ALA A 125 15.67 -16.02 -11.39
CA ALA A 125 14.60 -16.84 -11.94
C ALA A 125 13.25 -16.08 -11.94
N LEU A 126 12.96 -15.28 -10.91
CA LEU A 126 11.74 -14.47 -10.84
C LEU A 126 11.72 -13.38 -11.90
N ILE A 127 12.83 -12.68 -12.11
CA ILE A 127 13.01 -11.69 -13.18
C ILE A 127 12.76 -12.34 -14.54
N SER A 128 13.39 -13.49 -14.79
CA SER A 128 13.22 -14.23 -16.05
C SER A 128 11.77 -14.71 -16.25
N GLY A 129 11.13 -15.23 -15.20
CA GLY A 129 9.74 -15.67 -15.22
C GLY A 129 8.77 -14.52 -15.51
N GLN A 130 8.98 -13.36 -14.89
CA GLN A 130 8.17 -12.17 -15.12
C GLN A 130 8.29 -11.69 -16.58
N ILE A 131 9.51 -11.62 -17.12
CA ILE A 131 9.76 -11.26 -18.52
C ILE A 131 9.01 -12.21 -19.47
N ASN A 132 9.08 -13.52 -19.22
CA ASN A 132 8.42 -14.50 -20.08
C ASN A 132 6.89 -14.40 -20.00
N ALA A 133 6.33 -14.28 -18.78
CA ALA A 133 4.90 -14.09 -18.57
C ALA A 133 4.36 -12.86 -19.32
N ILE A 134 5.09 -11.73 -19.28
CA ILE A 134 4.69 -10.52 -19.99
C ILE A 134 4.80 -10.69 -21.51
N LYS A 135 5.78 -11.42 -22.04
CA LYS A 135 5.92 -11.67 -23.50
C LYS A 135 4.73 -12.42 -24.11
N HIS A 136 3.95 -13.13 -23.31
CA HIS A 136 2.71 -13.77 -23.77
C HIS A 136 1.55 -12.78 -23.95
N ARG A 137 1.67 -11.56 -23.42
CA ARG A 137 0.64 -10.53 -23.56
C ARG A 137 0.70 -9.93 -24.96
N ASN A 138 -0.47 -9.69 -25.54
CA ASN A 138 -0.60 -8.97 -26.80
C ASN A 138 -0.60 -7.46 -26.52
N SER A 139 0.55 -6.90 -26.18
CA SER A 139 0.73 -5.50 -25.82
C SER A 139 1.99 -4.92 -26.47
N ASP A 140 1.95 -3.63 -26.81
CA ASP A 140 3.11 -2.88 -27.32
C ASP A 140 3.91 -2.18 -26.21
N LEU A 141 3.50 -2.32 -24.95
CA LEU A 141 4.21 -1.77 -23.79
C LEU A 141 5.58 -2.42 -23.61
N SER A 142 6.53 -1.65 -23.04
CA SER A 142 7.78 -2.25 -22.56
C SER A 142 7.50 -3.30 -21.47
N ILE A 143 8.50 -4.15 -21.15
CA ILE A 143 8.35 -5.11 -20.05
C ILE A 143 8.07 -4.37 -18.75
N TYR A 144 8.84 -3.32 -18.46
CA TYR A 144 8.68 -2.59 -17.21
C TYR A 144 7.40 -1.77 -17.16
N GLU A 145 6.99 -1.14 -18.28
CA GLU A 145 5.68 -0.48 -18.36
C GLU A 145 4.53 -1.46 -18.16
N SER A 146 4.67 -2.72 -18.62
CA SER A 146 3.68 -3.76 -18.34
C SER A 146 3.64 -4.15 -16.85
N CYS A 147 4.77 -4.10 -16.16
CA CYS A 147 4.83 -4.28 -14.70
C CYS A 147 4.13 -3.12 -13.97
N LEU A 148 4.37 -1.86 -14.37
CA LEU A 148 3.69 -0.70 -13.79
C LEU A 148 2.16 -0.78 -14.02
N ASP A 149 1.74 -1.13 -15.24
CA ASP A 149 0.34 -1.28 -15.65
C ASP A 149 -0.38 -2.44 -14.93
N ASP A 150 0.36 -3.34 -14.28
CA ASP A 150 -0.23 -4.38 -13.43
C ASP A 150 -0.79 -3.86 -12.11
N TYR A 151 -0.21 -2.78 -11.58
CA TYR A 151 -0.63 -2.18 -10.31
C TYR A 151 -1.38 -0.86 -10.48
N GLU A 152 -1.09 -0.14 -11.58
CA GLU A 152 -1.69 1.14 -11.90
C GLU A 152 -1.95 1.25 -13.41
N GLU A 153 -3.17 0.96 -13.85
CA GLU A 153 -3.54 1.02 -15.27
C GLU A 153 -3.25 2.42 -15.84
N GLY A 154 -2.48 2.47 -16.93
CA GLY A 154 -2.07 3.72 -17.56
C GLY A 154 -0.80 4.38 -16.97
N LEU A 155 -0.23 3.87 -15.88
CA LEU A 155 1.05 4.36 -15.35
C LEU A 155 2.20 3.96 -16.28
N ARG A 156 3.06 4.93 -16.61
CA ARG A 156 4.18 4.76 -17.54
C ARG A 156 5.44 5.34 -16.92
N GLU A 157 6.60 4.90 -17.42
CA GLU A 157 7.89 5.38 -16.94
C GLU A 157 7.99 6.92 -17.01
N SER A 158 7.46 7.54 -18.07
CA SER A 158 7.46 9.00 -18.23
C SER A 158 6.72 9.74 -17.11
N HIS A 159 5.63 9.16 -16.59
CA HIS A 159 4.89 9.75 -15.48
C HIS A 159 5.70 9.69 -14.19
N VAL A 160 6.28 8.52 -13.90
CA VAL A 160 7.08 8.28 -12.70
C VAL A 160 8.37 9.10 -12.71
N GLU A 161 9.05 9.18 -13.86
CA GLU A 161 10.25 10.02 -14.03
C GLU A 161 9.96 11.51 -13.86
N GLY A 162 8.86 12.01 -14.43
CA GLY A 162 8.46 13.41 -14.26
C GLY A 162 8.19 13.75 -12.78
N PHE A 163 7.53 12.84 -12.07
CA PHE A 163 7.28 12.98 -10.64
C PHE A 163 8.60 12.98 -9.83
N PHE A 164 9.46 11.99 -10.01
CA PHE A 164 10.72 11.90 -9.27
C PHE A 164 11.71 13.02 -9.60
N THR A 165 11.75 13.49 -10.85
CA THR A 165 12.55 14.67 -11.22
C THR A 165 12.12 15.89 -10.40
N THR A 166 10.80 16.07 -10.20
CA THR A 166 10.28 17.20 -9.43
C THR A 166 10.61 17.06 -7.94
N LEU A 167 10.53 15.83 -7.40
CA LEU A 167 10.93 15.52 -6.02
C LEU A 167 12.42 15.79 -5.78
N GLU A 168 13.32 15.27 -6.63
CA GLU A 168 14.77 15.46 -6.47
C GLU A 168 15.14 16.95 -6.44
N GLN A 169 14.58 17.75 -7.35
CA GLN A 169 14.94 19.16 -7.49
C GLN A 169 14.50 20.02 -6.31
N LYS A 170 13.33 19.71 -5.73
CA LYS A 170 12.70 20.56 -4.70
C LYS A 170 12.85 19.99 -3.29
N LEU A 171 12.70 18.68 -3.12
CA LEU A 171 12.59 18.03 -1.82
C LEU A 171 13.96 17.69 -1.21
N VAL A 172 14.90 17.16 -1.99
CA VAL A 172 16.22 16.76 -1.47
C VAL A 172 16.97 17.92 -0.80
N PRO A 173 17.07 19.13 -1.39
CA PRO A 173 17.69 20.27 -0.72
C PRO A 173 16.91 20.77 0.51
N PHE A 174 15.63 20.44 0.60
CA PHE A 174 14.77 20.84 1.72
C PHE A 174 14.91 19.90 2.91
N ILE A 175 15.09 18.58 2.68
CA ILE A 175 15.35 17.58 3.74
C ILE A 175 16.54 18.01 4.61
N ASP A 176 17.65 18.41 4.00
CA ASP A 176 18.85 18.80 4.75
C ASP A 176 18.60 20.05 5.62
N LYS A 177 17.79 21.01 5.13
CA LYS A 177 17.38 22.18 5.92
C LYS A 177 16.50 21.80 7.10
N VAL A 178 15.57 20.88 6.90
CA VAL A 178 14.68 20.36 7.96
C VAL A 178 15.49 19.65 9.03
N ILE A 179 16.43 18.78 8.64
CA ILE A 179 17.31 18.06 9.56
C ILE A 179 18.22 19.03 10.34
N GLU A 180 18.74 20.08 9.70
CA GLU A 180 19.56 21.09 10.37
C GLU A 180 18.75 21.96 11.35
N ALA A 181 17.50 22.27 11.02
CA ALA A 181 16.63 23.13 11.81
C ALA A 181 15.94 22.39 12.98
N GLN A 182 15.67 21.09 12.83
CA GLN A 182 15.05 20.30 13.88
C GLN A 182 16.02 20.00 15.03
N GLY A 183 15.46 19.79 16.23
CA GLY A 183 16.23 19.41 17.41
C GLY A 183 16.67 17.93 17.41
N PRO A 184 17.21 17.43 18.54
CA PRO A 184 17.45 16.00 18.70
C PRO A 184 16.14 15.20 18.67
N LYS A 185 16.20 13.94 18.21
CA LYS A 185 15.06 13.01 18.23
C LYS A 185 14.45 12.94 19.64
N PRO A 186 13.14 13.19 19.80
CA PRO A 186 12.51 13.15 21.11
C PRO A 186 12.57 11.77 21.78
N ALA A 187 13.02 11.73 23.04
CA ALA A 187 13.22 10.50 23.78
C ALA A 187 11.92 9.71 24.03
N PHE A 188 10.75 10.36 23.97
CA PHE A 188 9.48 9.68 24.15
C PHE A 188 9.17 8.70 23.01
N LEU A 189 9.70 8.92 21.80
CA LEU A 189 9.46 8.06 20.65
C LEU A 189 9.98 6.64 20.86
N SER A 190 11.07 6.50 21.63
CA SER A 190 11.68 5.21 21.96
C SER A 190 11.41 4.74 23.40
N ALA A 191 10.47 5.39 24.09
CA ALA A 191 10.10 5.01 25.45
C ALA A 191 9.29 3.71 25.45
N PRO A 192 9.49 2.83 26.44
CA PRO A 192 8.77 1.57 26.52
C PRO A 192 7.28 1.77 26.80
N VAL A 193 6.45 1.19 25.94
CA VAL A 193 4.98 1.13 26.05
C VAL A 193 4.55 -0.33 25.93
N THR A 194 3.86 -0.83 26.95
CA THR A 194 3.46 -2.24 27.02
C THR A 194 2.42 -2.58 25.96
N GLU A 195 2.33 -3.85 25.54
CA GLU A 195 1.30 -4.31 24.59
C GLU A 195 -0.12 -3.94 25.06
N HIS A 196 -0.40 -4.01 26.37
CA HIS A 196 -1.70 -3.62 26.92
C HIS A 196 -2.00 -2.13 26.74
N GLU A 197 -1.01 -1.26 26.95
CA GLU A 197 -1.16 0.17 26.70
C GLU A 197 -1.33 0.45 25.20
N GLN A 198 -0.61 -0.27 24.34
CA GLN A 198 -0.77 -0.16 22.88
C GLN A 198 -2.16 -0.60 22.42
N ASP A 199 -2.75 -1.64 23.03
CA ASP A 199 -4.14 -2.05 22.77
C ASP A 199 -5.15 -0.96 23.13
N LEU A 200 -4.97 -0.30 24.29
CA LEU A 200 -5.79 0.85 24.68
C LEU A 200 -5.63 2.04 23.72
N ILE A 201 -4.41 2.27 23.22
CA ILE A 201 -4.14 3.28 22.18
C ILE A 201 -4.84 2.89 20.87
N SER A 202 -4.77 1.63 20.47
CA SER A 202 -5.46 1.11 19.29
C SER A 202 -6.97 1.35 19.38
N ASP A 203 -7.59 1.06 20.52
CA ASP A 203 -9.02 1.33 20.77
C ASP A 203 -9.37 2.82 20.70
N LEU A 204 -8.50 3.69 21.21
CA LEU A 204 -8.67 5.14 21.10
C LEU A 204 -8.69 5.60 19.65
N ILE A 205 -7.75 5.12 18.83
CA ILE A 205 -7.63 5.50 17.41
C ILE A 205 -8.81 4.95 16.61
N LYS A 206 -9.12 3.65 16.73
CA LYS A 206 -10.26 3.01 16.06
C LYS A 206 -11.57 3.73 16.35
N GLY A 207 -11.83 4.00 17.64
CA GLY A 207 -13.04 4.69 18.07
C GLY A 207 -13.13 6.12 17.54
N HIS A 208 -12.00 6.83 17.41
CA HIS A 208 -11.98 8.17 16.84
C HIS A 208 -12.24 8.18 15.33
N MET A 209 -11.70 7.19 14.60
CA MET A 209 -11.88 7.06 13.16
C MET A 209 -13.18 6.36 12.76
N GLY A 210 -13.99 5.90 13.72
CA GLY A 210 -15.25 5.20 13.45
C GLY A 210 -15.07 3.79 12.91
N TYR A 211 -13.92 3.15 13.18
CA TYR A 211 -13.67 1.76 12.85
C TYR A 211 -14.15 0.87 14.00
N ASP A 212 -15.20 0.08 13.76
CA ASP A 212 -15.85 -0.71 14.82
C ASP A 212 -16.22 -2.13 14.37
N ALA A 213 -16.69 -2.93 15.33
CA ALA A 213 -16.99 -4.34 15.15
C ALA A 213 -18.21 -4.64 14.25
N SER A 214 -18.93 -3.62 13.77
CA SER A 214 -20.06 -3.83 12.84
C SER A 214 -19.61 -4.16 11.42
N PHE A 215 -18.39 -3.76 11.03
CA PHE A 215 -17.80 -4.07 9.73
C PHE A 215 -16.30 -4.39 9.78
N GLY A 216 -15.64 -4.16 10.92
CA GLY A 216 -14.21 -4.24 11.06
C GLY A 216 -13.74 -5.24 12.13
N TYR A 217 -12.50 -5.69 11.98
CA TYR A 217 -11.75 -6.46 12.97
C TYR A 217 -10.26 -6.11 12.87
N MET A 218 -9.63 -5.88 14.03
CA MET A 218 -8.18 -5.68 14.11
C MET A 218 -7.52 -6.92 14.69
N GLY A 219 -6.60 -7.52 13.93
CA GLY A 219 -5.72 -8.59 14.39
C GLY A 219 -4.27 -8.13 14.56
N HIS A 220 -3.39 -9.09 14.83
CA HIS A 220 -1.94 -8.87 14.88
C HIS A 220 -1.24 -9.68 13.81
N ALA A 221 -0.24 -9.09 13.17
CA ALA A 221 0.59 -9.72 12.16
C ALA A 221 2.05 -9.25 12.29
N ALA A 222 2.99 -9.94 11.62
CA ALA A 222 4.38 -9.50 11.57
C ALA A 222 4.54 -8.22 10.72
N HIS A 223 3.73 -8.09 9.67
CA HIS A 223 3.64 -6.90 8.83
C HIS A 223 2.18 -6.46 8.83
N PRO A 224 1.86 -5.21 9.20
CA PRO A 224 0.51 -4.67 9.07
C PRO A 224 -0.01 -4.75 7.63
N PHE A 225 -1.30 -5.03 7.50
CA PHE A 225 -2.03 -5.08 6.23
C PHE A 225 -3.54 -5.00 6.48
N SER A 226 -4.29 -4.73 5.43
CA SER A 226 -5.74 -4.75 5.37
C SER A 226 -6.22 -5.80 4.38
N SER A 227 -7.42 -6.35 4.62
CA SER A 227 -8.04 -7.35 3.75
C SER A 227 -9.55 -7.19 3.76
N THR A 228 -10.14 -7.22 2.56
CA THR A 228 -11.57 -7.08 2.34
C THR A 228 -12.18 -8.44 2.02
N PHE A 229 -13.26 -8.78 2.73
CA PHE A 229 -14.02 -10.02 2.58
C PHE A 229 -15.40 -9.75 1.99
N SER A 230 -15.96 -8.59 2.32
CA SER A 230 -17.16 -7.98 1.73
C SER A 230 -17.12 -6.47 2.04
N ILE A 231 -18.05 -5.70 1.49
CA ILE A 231 -18.15 -4.27 1.83
C ILE A 231 -18.36 -4.06 3.34
N ASN A 232 -18.98 -5.00 4.06
CA ASN A 232 -19.18 -4.92 5.51
C ASN A 232 -18.32 -5.93 6.31
N ASP A 233 -17.20 -6.40 5.75
CA ASP A 233 -16.19 -7.18 6.47
C ASP A 233 -14.82 -6.81 5.90
N SER A 234 -14.19 -5.80 6.51
CA SER A 234 -12.87 -5.30 6.14
C SER A 234 -11.97 -5.27 7.38
N ARG A 235 -10.94 -6.11 7.38
CA ARG A 235 -10.11 -6.40 8.54
C ARG A 235 -8.74 -5.78 8.38
N ILE A 236 -8.19 -5.29 9.47
CA ILE A 236 -6.85 -4.72 9.53
C ILE A 236 -5.98 -5.53 10.48
N THR A 237 -4.66 -5.38 10.36
CA THR A 237 -3.71 -5.92 11.32
C THR A 237 -2.72 -4.85 11.75
N THR A 238 -2.14 -5.01 12.93
CA THR A 238 -1.06 -4.15 13.44
C THR A 238 0.06 -5.00 14.05
N HIS A 239 1.19 -4.36 14.36
CA HIS A 239 2.28 -4.93 15.13
C HIS A 239 2.67 -3.99 16.26
N TYR A 240 2.93 -4.54 17.45
CA TYR A 240 3.33 -3.76 18.61
C TYR A 240 4.84 -3.84 18.80
N TYR A 241 5.49 -2.68 18.74
CA TYR A 241 6.88 -2.53 19.12
C TYR A 241 6.94 -1.84 20.48
N GLU A 242 7.48 -2.51 21.50
CA GLU A 242 7.51 -1.95 22.86
C GLU A 242 8.25 -0.60 22.92
N ASN A 243 9.27 -0.41 22.07
CA ASN A 243 10.09 0.80 22.02
C ASN A 243 9.79 1.69 20.80
N ASP A 244 8.61 1.53 20.18
CA ASP A 244 8.11 2.41 19.13
C ASP A 244 6.57 2.33 19.07
N PHE A 245 5.93 2.95 20.06
CA PHE A 245 4.46 2.95 20.12
C PHE A 245 3.83 3.75 18.96
N THR A 246 4.59 4.66 18.34
CA THR A 246 4.11 5.46 17.21
C THR A 246 3.93 4.62 15.95
N SER A 247 4.75 3.58 15.77
CA SER A 247 4.58 2.59 14.70
C SER A 247 3.18 1.97 14.70
N ASN A 248 2.68 1.53 15.87
CA ASN A 248 1.32 1.00 16.02
C ASN A 248 0.25 2.05 15.66
N ILE A 249 0.38 3.26 16.18
CA ILE A 249 -0.57 4.35 15.91
C ILE A 249 -0.71 4.59 14.40
N PHE A 250 0.41 4.81 13.71
CA PHE A 250 0.37 5.17 12.30
C PHE A 250 0.03 3.98 11.40
N SER A 251 0.42 2.76 11.80
CA SER A 251 -0.01 1.54 11.11
C SER A 251 -1.54 1.39 11.17
N ILE A 252 -2.17 1.61 12.34
CA ILE A 252 -3.63 1.53 12.44
C ILE A 252 -4.32 2.62 11.61
N ILE A 253 -3.84 3.87 11.68
CA ILE A 253 -4.43 4.96 10.89
C ILE A 253 -4.31 4.66 9.38
N HIS A 254 -3.16 4.15 8.96
CA HIS A 254 -2.89 3.73 7.58
C HIS A 254 -3.86 2.63 7.12
N GLU A 255 -3.93 1.53 7.87
CA GLU A 255 -4.78 0.39 7.50
C GLU A 255 -6.28 0.71 7.61
N ILE A 256 -6.69 1.60 8.52
CA ILE A 256 -8.08 2.10 8.54
C ILE A 256 -8.36 2.92 7.27
N GLY A 257 -7.41 3.70 6.76
CA GLY A 257 -7.58 4.44 5.50
C GLY A 257 -7.85 3.50 4.32
N HIS A 258 -7.09 2.40 4.21
CA HIS A 258 -7.37 1.34 3.25
C HIS A 258 -8.75 0.70 3.49
N SER A 259 -8.99 0.21 4.70
CA SER A 259 -10.22 -0.51 5.06
C SER A 259 -11.48 0.34 4.83
N MET A 260 -11.42 1.63 5.12
CA MET A 260 -12.52 2.56 4.89
C MET A 260 -12.78 2.82 3.41
N TYR A 261 -11.76 2.75 2.55
CA TYR A 261 -11.99 2.81 1.11
C TYR A 261 -12.87 1.66 0.67
N ASN A 262 -12.50 0.41 0.99
CA ASN A 262 -13.30 -0.76 0.61
C ASN A 262 -14.67 -0.76 1.30
N HIS A 263 -14.75 -0.40 2.58
CA HIS A 263 -16.01 -0.36 3.33
C HIS A 263 -17.01 0.68 2.81
N GLN A 264 -16.52 1.77 2.21
CA GLN A 264 -17.38 2.84 1.72
C GLN A 264 -17.77 2.73 0.25
N VAL A 265 -17.31 1.69 -0.44
CA VAL A 265 -17.80 1.31 -1.78
C VAL A 265 -19.31 1.13 -1.78
N SER A 266 -19.96 1.47 -2.89
CA SER A 266 -21.41 1.28 -3.04
C SER A 266 -21.80 -0.18 -2.83
N ILE A 267 -22.79 -0.42 -1.97
CA ILE A 267 -23.32 -1.76 -1.70
C ILE A 267 -23.88 -2.45 -2.95
N ASP A 268 -24.26 -1.67 -3.97
CA ASP A 268 -24.72 -2.19 -5.27
C ASP A 268 -23.60 -2.91 -6.05
N PHE A 269 -22.33 -2.74 -5.65
CA PHE A 269 -21.19 -3.41 -6.24
C PHE A 269 -20.82 -4.71 -5.51
N GLU A 270 -21.45 -5.03 -4.38
CA GLU A 270 -21.16 -6.26 -3.63
C GLU A 270 -21.22 -7.50 -4.54
N GLY A 271 -20.16 -8.31 -4.51
CA GLY A 271 -20.02 -9.48 -5.37
C GLY A 271 -19.61 -9.20 -6.83
N TYR A 272 -19.50 -7.93 -7.23
CA TYR A 272 -18.95 -7.55 -8.52
C TYR A 272 -17.46 -7.17 -8.40
N PRO A 273 -16.61 -7.52 -9.39
CA PRO A 273 -15.19 -7.18 -9.41
C PRO A 273 -14.88 -5.70 -9.14
N ILE A 274 -15.72 -4.79 -9.63
CA ILE A 274 -15.53 -3.35 -9.42
C ILE A 274 -15.68 -2.92 -7.95
N ALA A 275 -16.12 -3.80 -7.04
CA ALA A 275 -16.10 -3.49 -5.61
C ALA A 275 -14.68 -3.40 -5.03
N ASP A 276 -13.70 -4.04 -5.67
CA ASP A 276 -12.34 -4.17 -5.11
C ASP A 276 -11.23 -3.96 -6.16
N SER A 277 -11.60 -3.59 -7.39
CA SER A 277 -10.64 -3.40 -8.50
C SER A 277 -10.12 -1.95 -8.61
N MET A 278 -9.95 -1.27 -7.47
CA MET A 278 -9.28 0.04 -7.43
C MET A 278 -7.79 -0.12 -7.69
N SER A 279 -7.15 0.89 -8.29
CA SER A 279 -5.70 0.85 -8.49
C SER A 279 -4.95 0.92 -7.17
N MET A 280 -3.72 0.40 -7.13
CA MET A 280 -2.92 0.43 -5.90
C MET A 280 -2.55 1.85 -5.50
N SER A 281 -2.35 2.79 -6.43
CA SER A 281 -2.06 4.18 -6.07
C SER A 281 -3.30 4.88 -5.50
N LEU A 282 -4.50 4.61 -6.02
CA LEU A 282 -5.73 5.11 -5.40
C LEU A 282 -5.90 4.50 -4.00
N HIS A 283 -5.63 3.22 -3.84
CA HIS A 283 -5.75 2.56 -2.53
C HIS A 283 -4.79 3.17 -1.51
N GLU A 284 -3.52 3.34 -1.89
CA GLU A 284 -2.49 4.00 -1.07
C GLU A 284 -2.81 5.47 -0.80
N SER A 285 -3.45 6.16 -1.75
CA SER A 285 -3.80 7.56 -1.52
C SER A 285 -4.74 7.72 -0.31
N GLN A 286 -5.61 6.76 -0.05
CA GLN A 286 -6.52 6.83 1.10
C GLN A 286 -5.81 6.52 2.42
N SER A 287 -4.93 5.51 2.44
CA SER A 287 -4.13 5.21 3.63
C SER A 287 -3.18 6.35 3.98
N ARG A 288 -2.52 6.95 2.99
CA ARG A 288 -1.58 8.07 3.19
C ARG A 288 -2.27 9.39 3.51
N LEU A 289 -3.46 9.65 2.95
CA LEU A 289 -4.27 10.81 3.36
C LEU A 289 -4.60 10.70 4.86
N MET A 290 -5.05 9.52 5.31
CA MET A 290 -5.34 9.28 6.71
C MET A 290 -4.09 9.34 7.59
N GLU A 291 -3.04 8.59 7.25
CA GLU A 291 -1.84 8.46 8.08
C GLU A 291 -1.10 9.79 8.22
N ASN A 292 -0.82 10.44 7.10
CA ASN A 292 0.17 11.50 7.02
C ASN A 292 -0.45 12.89 7.09
N MET A 293 -1.43 13.17 6.23
CA MET A 293 -2.03 14.50 6.13
C MET A 293 -2.98 14.77 7.29
N ILE A 294 -3.76 13.77 7.71
CA ILE A 294 -4.66 13.88 8.86
C ILE A 294 -3.98 13.41 10.14
N GLY A 295 -3.49 12.17 10.17
CA GLY A 295 -3.02 11.47 11.36
C GLY A 295 -1.76 12.07 11.98
N ARG A 296 -0.94 12.80 11.23
CA ARG A 296 0.23 13.54 11.75
C ARG A 296 -0.02 15.04 11.94
N SER A 297 -1.27 15.50 11.82
CA SER A 297 -1.65 16.91 12.00
C SER A 297 -1.95 17.27 13.46
N GLU A 298 -1.72 18.52 13.84
CA GLU A 298 -2.08 19.03 15.16
C GLU A 298 -3.58 18.96 15.42
N SER A 299 -4.41 19.23 14.41
CA SER A 299 -5.87 19.27 14.54
C SER A 299 -6.47 17.90 14.84
N PHE A 300 -5.93 16.83 14.26
CA PHE A 300 -6.30 15.45 14.60
C PHE A 300 -5.95 15.09 16.05
N TRP A 301 -4.77 15.49 16.51
CA TRP A 301 -4.31 15.15 17.86
C TRP A 301 -4.90 16.04 18.95
N THR A 302 -5.34 17.26 18.66
CA THR A 302 -5.91 18.18 19.65
C THR A 302 -6.99 17.54 20.54
N PRO A 303 -8.03 16.85 20.01
CA PRO A 303 -9.03 16.17 20.83
C PRO A 303 -8.58 14.82 21.43
N LEU A 304 -7.49 14.23 20.92
CA LEU A 304 -7.01 12.89 21.29
C LEU A 304 -5.87 12.92 22.31
N TYR A 305 -5.01 13.92 22.24
CA TYR A 305 -3.75 13.96 22.97
C TYR A 305 -3.93 13.87 24.50
N PRO A 306 -4.90 14.56 25.13
CA PRO A 306 -5.15 14.37 26.55
C PRO A 306 -5.54 12.93 26.93
N LYS A 307 -6.22 12.21 26.03
CA LYS A 307 -6.60 10.80 26.22
C LYS A 307 -5.39 9.89 26.06
N LEU A 308 -4.55 10.14 25.06
CA LEU A 308 -3.29 9.43 24.86
C LEU A 308 -2.36 9.61 26.08
N GLN A 309 -2.20 10.83 26.58
CA GLN A 309 -1.43 11.11 27.80
C GLN A 309 -1.97 10.36 29.02
N ALA A 310 -3.29 10.16 29.11
CA ALA A 310 -3.91 9.41 30.20
C ALA A 310 -3.65 7.90 30.12
N ILE A 311 -3.43 7.35 28.92
CA ILE A 311 -3.08 5.93 28.72
C ILE A 311 -1.61 5.68 29.11
N ILE A 312 -0.69 6.55 28.68
CA ILE A 312 0.76 6.41 28.91
C ILE A 312 1.38 7.61 29.64
N PRO A 313 0.92 7.94 30.86
CA PRO A 313 1.40 9.12 31.59
C PRO A 313 2.87 9.02 31.96
N HIS A 314 3.44 7.82 32.10
CA HIS A 314 4.87 7.64 32.33
C HIS A 314 5.74 8.07 31.14
N VAL A 315 5.17 8.12 29.94
CA VAL A 315 5.85 8.57 28.71
C VAL A 315 5.55 10.03 28.40
N LEU A 316 4.27 10.44 28.43
CA LEU A 316 3.83 11.71 27.83
C LEU A 316 3.40 12.80 28.82
N LYS A 317 3.42 12.57 30.15
CA LYS A 317 2.93 13.58 31.13
C LYS A 317 3.63 14.95 31.03
N ASP A 318 4.92 14.95 30.66
CA ASP A 318 5.77 16.14 30.58
C ASP A 318 6.01 16.57 29.12
N VAL A 319 5.32 15.94 28.17
CA VAL A 319 5.37 16.27 26.74
C VAL A 319 4.10 17.06 26.42
N ASP A 320 4.23 18.29 25.96
CA ASP A 320 3.07 19.05 25.47
C ASP A 320 2.72 18.66 24.03
N LEU A 321 1.56 19.14 23.54
CA LEU A 321 1.08 18.78 22.20
C LEU A 321 2.06 19.23 21.11
N ASP A 322 2.64 20.43 21.22
CA ASP A 322 3.61 20.95 20.24
C ASP A 322 4.85 20.04 20.14
N ALA A 323 5.42 19.63 21.27
CA ALA A 323 6.53 18.70 21.31
C ALA A 323 6.17 17.31 20.76
N PHE A 324 4.95 16.84 21.02
CA PHE A 324 4.44 15.60 20.45
C PHE A 324 4.31 15.68 18.93
N ILE A 325 3.68 16.75 18.40
CA ILE A 325 3.52 16.98 16.96
C ILE A 325 4.88 17.09 16.25
N LYS A 326 5.85 17.79 16.83
CA LYS A 326 7.22 17.84 16.31
C LYS A 326 7.90 16.47 16.31
N GLY A 327 7.64 15.65 17.33
CA GLY A 327 8.22 14.31 17.42
C GLY A 327 7.64 13.31 16.43
N ILE A 328 6.33 13.25 16.26
CA ILE A 328 5.69 12.33 15.29
C ILE A 328 5.95 12.72 13.82
N ASN A 329 6.45 13.94 13.58
CA ASN A 329 6.90 14.43 12.28
C ASN A 329 8.43 14.55 12.21
N TYR A 330 9.17 13.90 13.11
CA TYR A 330 10.65 13.93 13.09
C TYR A 330 11.19 13.32 11.80
N VAL A 331 12.21 13.95 11.20
CA VAL A 331 12.78 13.53 9.91
C VAL A 331 14.14 12.91 10.12
N GLU A 332 14.37 11.71 9.59
CA GLU A 332 15.69 11.10 9.65
C GLU A 332 15.97 10.22 8.44
N LYS A 333 17.23 10.25 7.99
CA LYS A 333 17.71 9.36 6.94
C LYS A 333 17.97 7.98 7.55
N GLY A 334 16.96 7.12 7.49
CA GLY A 334 17.02 5.73 7.95
C GLY A 334 17.13 4.73 6.80
N TYR A 335 17.50 3.47 7.09
CA TYR A 335 17.63 2.43 6.06
C TYR A 335 16.30 1.82 5.63
N ILE A 336 15.33 1.76 6.55
CA ILE A 336 14.11 0.97 6.43
C ILE A 336 12.97 1.82 5.87
N ARG A 337 12.50 1.48 4.66
CA ARG A 337 11.42 2.23 3.98
C ARG A 337 10.14 2.33 4.80
N VAL A 338 9.71 1.25 5.44
CA VAL A 338 8.44 1.23 6.20
C VAL A 338 8.49 2.08 7.47
N GLU A 339 9.67 2.50 7.90
CA GLU A 339 9.90 3.37 9.05
C GLU A 339 10.24 4.82 8.63
N ALA A 340 10.37 5.09 7.33
CA ALA A 340 10.79 6.38 6.82
C ALA A 340 9.72 7.47 7.05
N ASP A 341 10.18 8.69 7.34
CA ASP A 341 9.33 9.87 7.46
C ASP A 341 8.79 10.35 6.10
N GLU A 342 7.84 11.29 6.13
CA GLU A 342 7.17 11.79 4.91
C GLU A 342 8.12 12.44 3.88
N LEU A 343 9.25 13.03 4.32
CA LEU A 343 10.19 13.66 3.39
C LEU A 343 11.15 12.65 2.77
N THR A 344 11.61 11.66 3.54
CA THR A 344 12.59 10.67 3.08
C THR A 344 11.94 9.47 2.38
N TYR A 345 10.70 9.11 2.72
CA TYR A 345 9.96 7.97 2.16
C TYR A 345 9.96 7.92 0.62
N PRO A 346 9.68 9.01 -0.13
CA PRO A 346 9.68 8.95 -1.60
C PRO A 346 11.05 8.58 -2.20
N LEU A 347 12.15 8.90 -1.51
CA LEU A 347 13.50 8.56 -1.96
C LEU A 347 13.75 7.05 -1.86
N HIS A 348 13.20 6.37 -0.86
CA HIS A 348 13.25 4.90 -0.78
C HIS A 348 12.50 4.25 -1.95
N ILE A 349 11.38 4.83 -2.38
CA ILE A 349 10.64 4.37 -3.56
C ILE A 349 11.46 4.58 -4.83
N MET A 350 12.15 5.73 -4.96
CA MET A 350 13.04 5.98 -6.08
C MET A 350 14.18 4.96 -6.19
N VAL A 351 14.80 4.57 -5.07
CA VAL A 351 15.85 3.53 -5.06
C VAL A 351 15.32 2.23 -5.70
N ARG A 352 14.11 1.81 -5.34
CA ARG A 352 13.48 0.59 -5.86
C ARG A 352 13.09 0.75 -7.32
N TYR A 353 12.47 1.86 -7.68
CA TYR A 353 12.13 2.18 -9.05
C TYR A 353 13.35 2.15 -9.98
N ASN A 354 14.47 2.78 -9.56
CA ASN A 354 15.71 2.78 -10.32
C ASN A 354 16.32 1.38 -10.43
N THR A 355 16.21 0.57 -9.38
CA THR A 355 16.66 -0.83 -9.40
C THR A 355 15.82 -1.68 -10.37
N GLU A 356 14.50 -1.54 -10.34
CA GLU A 356 13.62 -2.26 -11.27
C GLU A 356 13.86 -1.83 -12.72
N LYS A 357 14.09 -0.53 -12.99
CA LYS A 357 14.50 -0.06 -14.31
C LYS A 357 15.81 -0.69 -14.76
N GLU A 358 16.81 -0.76 -13.88
CA GLU A 358 18.08 -1.41 -14.20
C GLU A 358 17.87 -2.87 -14.60
N ILE A 359 17.03 -3.60 -13.85
CA ILE A 359 16.65 -4.98 -14.16
C ILE A 359 16.02 -5.08 -15.55
N PHE A 360 14.93 -4.36 -15.80
CA PHE A 360 14.08 -4.63 -16.96
C PHE A 360 14.47 -3.88 -18.23
N ASN A 361 15.02 -2.66 -18.13
CA ASN A 361 15.40 -1.87 -19.29
C ASN A 361 16.83 -2.15 -19.74
N ASN A 362 17.72 -2.49 -18.80
CA ASN A 362 19.12 -2.82 -19.10
C ASN A 362 19.39 -4.34 -19.08
N ASN A 363 18.35 -5.16 -18.87
CA ASN A 363 18.42 -6.62 -18.81
C ASN A 363 19.50 -7.09 -17.81
N HIS A 364 19.54 -6.42 -16.65
CA HIS A 364 20.47 -6.70 -15.58
C HIS A 364 20.00 -7.91 -14.76
N SER A 365 20.89 -8.88 -14.55
CA SER A 365 20.62 -10.08 -13.74
C SER A 365 20.56 -9.75 -12.25
N ALA A 366 20.25 -10.73 -11.40
CA ALA A 366 20.36 -10.55 -9.94
C ALA A 366 21.80 -10.31 -9.43
N GLU A 367 22.82 -10.64 -10.22
CA GLU A 367 24.23 -10.47 -9.85
C GLU A 367 24.60 -8.99 -9.64
N GLY A 368 25.06 -8.62 -8.44
CA GLY A 368 25.51 -7.26 -8.12
C GLY A 368 24.40 -6.24 -7.88
N LEU A 369 23.12 -6.63 -7.89
CA LEU A 369 22.00 -5.72 -7.60
C LEU A 369 22.02 -5.20 -6.16
N ASP A 370 22.55 -5.96 -5.21
CA ASP A 370 22.73 -5.53 -3.82
C ASP A 370 23.65 -4.31 -3.72
N HIS A 371 24.76 -4.31 -4.47
CA HIS A 371 25.64 -3.16 -4.58
C HIS A 371 24.97 -1.98 -5.30
N PHE A 372 24.27 -2.23 -6.41
CA PHE A 372 23.53 -1.18 -7.12
C PHE A 372 22.51 -0.51 -6.19
N PHE A 373 21.75 -1.30 -5.43
CA PHE A 373 20.79 -0.81 -4.45
C PHE A 373 21.46 0.03 -3.37
N ALA A 374 22.59 -0.43 -2.82
CA ALA A 374 23.36 0.31 -1.81
C ALA A 374 23.92 1.63 -2.36
N ASP A 375 24.38 1.65 -3.62
CA ASP A 375 24.84 2.85 -4.31
C ASP A 375 23.70 3.85 -4.50
N GLN A 376 22.50 3.38 -4.89
CA GLN A 376 21.30 4.22 -5.00
C GLN A 376 20.89 4.82 -3.65
N MET A 377 20.89 4.02 -2.57
CA MET A 377 20.65 4.53 -1.21
C MET A 377 21.67 5.60 -0.83
N THR A 378 22.94 5.39 -1.16
CA THR A 378 24.01 6.35 -0.87
C THR A 378 23.81 7.66 -1.64
N GLN A 379 23.47 7.57 -2.93
CA GLN A 379 23.27 8.73 -3.78
C GLN A 379 22.05 9.57 -3.35
N LEU A 380 20.93 8.92 -3.03
CA LEU A 380 19.65 9.60 -2.79
C LEU A 380 19.46 9.99 -1.32
N LEU A 381 19.82 9.10 -0.39
CA LEU A 381 19.61 9.29 1.05
C LEU A 381 20.90 9.66 1.79
N GLY A 382 22.08 9.50 1.20
CA GLY A 382 23.36 9.79 1.87
C GLY A 382 23.78 8.73 2.89
N ILE A 383 23.16 7.54 2.86
CA ILE A 383 23.44 6.42 3.76
C ILE A 383 23.72 5.14 2.95
N THR A 384 24.67 4.34 3.41
CA THR A 384 25.04 3.07 2.78
C THR A 384 24.70 1.92 3.72
N PRO A 385 23.81 1.00 3.34
CA PRO A 385 23.56 -0.20 4.13
C PRO A 385 24.82 -1.06 4.21
N GLU A 386 25.23 -1.47 5.42
CA GLU A 386 26.38 -2.36 5.62
C GLU A 386 26.00 -3.85 5.46
N ASN A 387 24.71 -4.16 5.60
CA ASN A 387 24.16 -5.52 5.53
C ASN A 387 23.02 -5.57 4.51
N PRO A 388 22.95 -6.61 3.64
CA PRO A 388 21.82 -6.82 2.73
C PRO A 388 20.44 -6.78 3.39
N SER A 389 20.29 -7.17 4.66
CA SER A 389 19.03 -7.10 5.44
C SER A 389 18.48 -5.68 5.54
N ASP A 390 19.35 -4.67 5.65
CA ASP A 390 19.01 -3.25 5.67
C ASP A 390 19.09 -2.63 4.25
N GLY A 391 19.66 -3.37 3.31
CA GLY A 391 19.75 -3.04 1.89
C GLY A 391 18.66 -3.73 1.07
N ILE A 392 19.08 -4.47 0.04
CA ILE A 392 18.18 -5.07 -0.96
C ILE A 392 17.16 -6.06 -0.40
N LEU A 393 17.45 -6.72 0.74
CA LEU A 393 16.56 -7.71 1.35
C LEU A 393 15.53 -7.09 2.30
N GLN A 394 15.51 -5.77 2.48
CA GLN A 394 14.65 -5.14 3.49
C GLN A 394 13.15 -5.32 3.21
N ASP A 395 12.75 -5.44 1.94
CA ASP A 395 11.37 -5.59 1.50
C ASP A 395 11.12 -6.95 0.85
N VAL A 396 9.89 -7.43 1.00
CA VAL A 396 9.44 -8.74 0.52
C VAL A 396 9.03 -8.74 -0.96
N HIS A 397 8.68 -7.60 -1.54
CA HIS A 397 8.00 -7.49 -2.85
C HIS A 397 8.73 -8.18 -4.01
N TRP A 398 10.06 -8.18 -4.04
CA TRP A 398 10.79 -8.86 -5.12
C TRP A 398 10.86 -10.37 -4.93
N SER A 399 10.49 -10.90 -3.75
CA SER A 399 10.45 -12.34 -3.49
C SER A 399 9.21 -13.04 -4.09
N ASP A 400 8.15 -12.29 -4.41
CA ASP A 400 6.95 -12.79 -5.08
C ASP A 400 6.76 -12.21 -6.50
N ALA A 401 7.82 -11.58 -7.02
CA ALA A 401 7.87 -10.88 -8.31
C ALA A 401 6.88 -9.71 -8.45
N SER A 402 6.60 -8.99 -7.35
CA SER A 402 5.82 -7.76 -7.37
C SER A 402 6.58 -6.55 -7.92
N PHE A 403 7.09 -6.68 -9.14
CA PHE A 403 7.79 -5.62 -9.86
C PHE A 403 6.80 -4.60 -10.43
N GLY A 404 7.14 -3.31 -10.39
CA GLY A 404 6.27 -2.22 -10.79
C GLY A 404 5.29 -1.76 -9.70
N TYR A 405 5.26 -2.43 -8.55
CA TYR A 405 4.39 -2.07 -7.43
C TYR A 405 4.95 -0.84 -6.69
N PHE A 406 6.23 -0.79 -6.34
CA PHE A 406 6.75 0.28 -5.49
C PHE A 406 6.39 1.73 -5.91
N PRO A 407 6.42 2.10 -7.21
CA PRO A 407 6.03 3.44 -7.64
C PRO A 407 4.62 3.86 -7.20
N THR A 408 3.68 2.92 -7.07
CA THR A 408 2.30 3.24 -6.65
C THR A 408 2.25 3.81 -5.25
N TYR A 409 3.23 3.49 -4.39
CA TYR A 409 3.26 4.06 -3.04
C TYR A 409 3.48 5.58 -3.05
N ALA A 410 4.50 6.03 -3.79
CA ALA A 410 4.84 7.46 -3.83
C ALA A 410 3.85 8.24 -4.71
N VAL A 411 3.39 7.64 -5.82
CA VAL A 411 2.36 8.23 -6.69
C VAL A 411 1.02 8.35 -5.95
N GLY A 412 0.61 7.31 -5.22
CA GLY A 412 -0.60 7.33 -4.39
C GLY A 412 -0.54 8.39 -3.30
N THR A 413 0.61 8.54 -2.64
CA THR A 413 0.83 9.64 -1.67
C THR A 413 0.66 11.01 -2.35
N ALA A 414 1.09 11.17 -3.61
CA ALA A 414 0.90 12.41 -4.32
C ALA A 414 -0.56 12.66 -4.72
N TYR A 415 -1.32 11.62 -5.07
CA TYR A 415 -2.78 11.72 -5.27
C TYR A 415 -3.48 12.15 -3.99
N ALA A 416 -3.06 11.62 -2.84
CA ALA A 416 -3.59 12.01 -1.53
C ALA A 416 -3.49 13.53 -1.31
N ALA A 417 -2.37 14.15 -1.68
CA ALA A 417 -2.16 15.58 -1.49
C ALA A 417 -3.12 16.42 -2.35
N GLN A 418 -3.37 15.98 -3.58
CA GLN A 418 -4.31 16.65 -4.48
C GLN A 418 -5.77 16.48 -4.00
N PHE A 419 -6.14 15.28 -3.51
CA PHE A 419 -7.45 15.06 -2.89
C PHE A 419 -7.64 15.85 -1.60
N MET A 420 -6.61 15.90 -0.76
CA MET A 420 -6.61 16.68 0.48
C MET A 420 -6.86 18.15 0.17
N LYS A 421 -6.16 18.71 -0.83
CA LYS A 421 -6.38 20.11 -1.23
C LYS A 421 -7.83 20.37 -1.62
N LYS A 422 -8.40 19.46 -2.41
CA LYS A 422 -9.80 19.57 -2.83
C LYS A 422 -10.78 19.45 -1.65
N MET A 423 -10.51 18.56 -0.71
CA MET A 423 -11.30 18.40 0.52
C MET A 423 -11.29 19.67 1.36
N GLU A 424 -10.14 20.33 1.54
CA GLU A 424 -10.02 21.59 2.27
C GLU A 424 -10.81 22.75 1.62
N GLU A 425 -11.02 22.71 0.31
CA GLU A 425 -11.86 23.70 -0.39
C GLU A 425 -13.36 23.43 -0.17
N ASP A 426 -13.74 22.17 -0.07
CA ASP A 426 -15.14 21.75 -0.01
C ASP A 426 -15.71 21.75 1.43
N ILE A 427 -14.85 21.48 2.43
CA ILE A 427 -15.24 21.41 3.84
C ILE A 427 -14.26 22.17 4.75
N ASN A 428 -14.73 22.64 5.90
CA ASN A 428 -13.85 23.18 6.94
C ASN A 428 -13.14 22.05 7.68
N LEU A 429 -12.16 21.43 7.01
CA LEU A 429 -11.47 20.24 7.50
C LEU A 429 -10.81 20.47 8.86
N ASN A 430 -10.14 21.61 9.05
CA ASN A 430 -9.49 21.92 10.32
C ASN A 430 -10.49 22.00 11.49
N GLU A 431 -11.65 22.64 11.29
CA GLU A 431 -12.71 22.67 12.31
C GLU A 431 -13.28 21.29 12.60
N ALA A 432 -13.49 20.46 11.57
CA ALA A 432 -13.97 19.09 11.75
C ALA A 432 -12.98 18.27 12.60
N LEU A 433 -11.69 18.31 12.28
CA LEU A 433 -10.64 17.58 13.01
C LEU A 433 -10.49 18.07 14.46
N LEU A 434 -10.48 19.39 14.70
CA LEU A 434 -10.43 19.96 16.05
C LEU A 434 -11.61 19.52 16.94
N ASN A 435 -12.78 19.29 16.35
CA ASN A 435 -13.97 18.79 17.03
C ASN A 435 -14.06 17.25 17.06
N GLY A 436 -13.08 16.56 16.49
CA GLY A 436 -13.04 15.09 16.40
C GLY A 436 -14.13 14.47 15.51
N GLN A 437 -14.56 15.19 14.48
CA GLN A 437 -15.64 14.81 13.56
C GLN A 437 -15.09 14.10 12.31
N MET A 438 -14.49 12.93 12.51
CA MET A 438 -13.98 12.09 11.40
C MET A 438 -15.10 11.62 10.46
N ASP A 439 -16.35 11.60 10.91
CA ASP A 439 -17.53 11.29 10.09
C ASP A 439 -17.70 12.28 8.92
N ILE A 440 -17.34 13.56 9.10
CA ILE A 440 -17.38 14.56 8.03
C ILE A 440 -16.34 14.25 6.96
N VAL A 441 -15.12 13.89 7.38
CA VAL A 441 -14.01 13.51 6.47
C VAL A 441 -14.40 12.27 5.66
N PHE A 442 -14.80 11.20 6.34
CA PHE A 442 -15.19 9.96 5.68
C PHE A 442 -16.45 10.09 4.84
N LYS A 443 -17.37 11.00 5.18
CA LYS A 443 -18.51 11.31 4.32
C LYS A 443 -18.04 11.95 3.00
N TRP A 444 -17.15 12.93 3.06
CA TRP A 444 -16.62 13.56 1.85
C TRP A 444 -15.88 12.54 0.98
N LEU A 445 -15.06 11.68 1.58
CA LEU A 445 -14.37 10.61 0.85
C LEU A 445 -15.33 9.62 0.21
N ARG A 446 -16.38 9.19 0.93
CA ARG A 446 -17.44 8.34 0.35
C ARG A 446 -18.10 8.99 -0.85
N GLU A 447 -18.51 10.25 -0.73
CA GLU A 447 -19.26 10.96 -1.76
C GLU A 447 -18.42 11.25 -3.01
N ASN A 448 -17.11 11.47 -2.87
CA ASN A 448 -16.27 11.90 -3.99
C ASN A 448 -15.39 10.77 -4.56
N ILE A 449 -15.00 9.79 -3.73
CA ILE A 449 -14.02 8.76 -4.10
C ILE A 449 -14.58 7.36 -3.84
N HIS A 450 -14.85 7.01 -2.59
CA HIS A 450 -14.96 5.60 -2.20
C HIS A 450 -16.15 4.88 -2.81
N GLN A 451 -17.31 5.54 -2.93
CA GLN A 451 -18.52 4.89 -3.44
C GLN A 451 -18.36 4.33 -4.87
N PHE A 452 -17.38 4.82 -5.63
CA PHE A 452 -17.16 4.45 -7.01
C PHE A 452 -16.33 3.18 -7.20
N GLY A 453 -15.68 2.65 -6.16
CA GLY A 453 -14.82 1.47 -6.29
C GLY A 453 -13.92 1.53 -7.54
N GLY A 454 -13.87 0.42 -8.30
CA GLY A 454 -13.21 0.32 -9.60
C GLY A 454 -14.07 0.66 -10.82
N MET A 455 -15.12 1.49 -10.66
CA MET A 455 -15.99 1.91 -11.78
C MET A 455 -15.29 2.83 -12.78
N TYR A 456 -14.31 3.60 -12.31
CA TYR A 456 -13.55 4.55 -13.11
C TYR A 456 -12.06 4.24 -13.01
N ASP A 457 -11.32 4.48 -14.08
CA ASP A 457 -9.86 4.48 -14.03
C ASP A 457 -9.34 5.65 -13.18
N THR A 458 -8.07 5.56 -12.76
CA THR A 458 -7.45 6.52 -11.85
C THR A 458 -7.46 7.95 -12.38
N GLN A 459 -7.13 8.16 -13.65
CA GLN A 459 -7.06 9.52 -14.21
C GLN A 459 -8.44 10.15 -14.21
N THR A 460 -9.45 9.38 -14.62
CA THR A 460 -10.85 9.79 -14.55
C THR A 460 -11.27 10.11 -13.10
N MET A 461 -10.85 9.31 -12.12
CA MET A 461 -11.16 9.59 -10.71
C MET A 461 -10.52 10.89 -10.21
N ILE A 462 -9.24 11.11 -10.52
CA ILE A 462 -8.53 12.34 -10.11
C ILE A 462 -9.21 13.57 -10.72
N GLU A 463 -9.51 13.54 -12.03
CA GLU A 463 -10.18 14.64 -12.71
C GLU A 463 -11.60 14.86 -12.19
N LYS A 464 -12.35 13.79 -11.92
CA LYS A 464 -13.72 13.86 -11.41
C LYS A 464 -13.79 14.52 -10.03
N VAL A 465 -12.83 14.23 -9.16
CA VAL A 465 -12.77 14.76 -7.80
C VAL A 465 -12.22 16.18 -7.81
N THR A 466 -11.09 16.38 -8.49
CA THR A 466 -10.27 17.59 -8.30
C THR A 466 -10.51 18.64 -9.40
N ASN A 467 -11.19 18.28 -10.49
CA ASN A 467 -11.35 19.10 -11.71
C ASN A 467 -10.02 19.44 -12.41
N GLU A 468 -8.96 18.71 -12.09
CA GLU A 468 -7.62 18.87 -12.66
C GLU A 468 -7.03 17.46 -12.91
N SER A 469 -6.19 17.32 -13.93
CA SER A 469 -5.37 16.12 -14.09
C SER A 469 -4.34 16.04 -12.94
N PHE A 470 -3.64 14.90 -12.81
CA PHE A 470 -2.63 14.75 -11.76
C PHE A 470 -1.55 15.84 -11.83
N ASN A 471 -1.30 16.50 -10.70
CA ASN A 471 -0.28 17.53 -10.56
C ASN A 471 0.63 17.23 -9.35
N PRO A 472 1.89 16.83 -9.57
CA PRO A 472 2.79 16.44 -8.47
C PRO A 472 3.20 17.58 -7.54
N ASN A 473 2.94 18.85 -7.92
CA ASN A 473 3.28 19.98 -7.07
C ASN A 473 2.45 20.03 -5.79
N TYR A 474 1.20 19.55 -5.78
CA TYR A 474 0.39 19.50 -4.55
C TYR A 474 1.10 18.75 -3.42
N TYR A 475 1.76 17.63 -3.75
CA TYR A 475 2.50 16.84 -2.77
C TYR A 475 3.73 17.58 -2.23
N ILE A 476 4.50 18.18 -3.13
CA ILE A 476 5.74 18.87 -2.76
C ILE A 476 5.43 20.13 -1.96
N ASP A 477 4.42 20.88 -2.38
CA ASP A 477 4.00 22.10 -1.71
C ASP A 477 3.44 21.77 -0.31
N TYR A 478 2.66 20.70 -0.17
CA TYR A 478 2.22 20.17 1.13
C TYR A 478 3.40 19.88 2.07
N LEU A 479 4.40 19.12 1.60
CA LEU A 479 5.57 18.79 2.42
C LEU A 479 6.35 20.04 2.81
N ILE A 480 6.63 20.93 1.86
CA ILE A 480 7.37 22.16 2.14
C ILE A 480 6.60 23.02 3.14
N GLU A 481 5.31 23.27 2.91
CA GLU A 481 4.48 24.10 3.79
C GLU A 481 4.38 23.53 5.21
N LYS A 482 4.12 22.22 5.33
CA LYS A 482 4.00 21.54 6.62
C LYS A 482 5.27 21.68 7.45
N TYR A 483 6.42 21.33 6.87
CA TYR A 483 7.69 21.31 7.59
C TYR A 483 8.28 22.70 7.81
N SER A 484 8.08 23.65 6.87
CA SER A 484 8.41 25.06 7.10
C SER A 484 7.60 25.66 8.24
N THR A 485 6.30 25.34 8.33
CA THR A 485 5.44 25.81 9.42
C THR A 485 5.85 25.17 10.76
N LEU A 486 6.11 23.85 10.77
CA LEU A 486 6.47 23.10 11.96
C LEU A 486 7.77 23.60 12.61
N LEU A 487 8.76 24.00 11.79
CA LEU A 487 10.10 24.40 12.24
C LEU A 487 10.35 25.91 12.17
N GLY A 488 9.46 26.68 11.52
CA GLY A 488 9.61 28.12 11.34
C GLY A 488 10.76 28.52 10.40
N ILE A 489 10.95 27.78 9.29
CA ILE A 489 12.06 27.96 8.32
C ILE A 489 11.64 28.40 6.92
#